data_AF-A0A0C3GYB9-F1
#
_entry.id   AF-A0A0C3GYB9-F1
#
_cell.length_a   1.000
_cell.length_b   1.000
_cell.length_c   1.000
_cell.angle_alpha   90.00
_cell.angle_beta   90.00
_cell.angle_gamma   90.00
#
_symmetry.space_group_name_H-M   'P 1'
#
loop_
_entity.id
_entity.type
_entity.pdbx_description
1 polymer ?
#
loop_
_entity_poly.entity_id
_entity_poly.type
_entity_poly.pdbx_seq_one_letter_code
_entity_poly.pdbx_strand_id
1 'polypeptide(L)'
;MQERTFSSCDQVLTAVDGPHEIPPWLPHTFWPAPSSTEDTVFLLWAHPDNVHQAMDRIFFTNLLLYFSDIHEKRVSLNPFQIMLMQHNSSTTSVWFPTVTWLGPLRWWVPWVVQASFAAVGRLAGMAPVMEKYTSKEDWEMIRNAKDG
;
A
#
# COMPACT_ATOMS: atom_id res chain seq x y z
N MET A 1 -13.17 -10.62 20.55
CA MET A 1 -12.14 -9.62 20.21
C MET A 1 -11.77 -8.93 21.52
N GLN A 2 -10.57 -9.16 22.04
CA GLN A 2 -10.14 -8.59 23.32
C GLN A 2 -9.64 -7.17 23.05
N GLU A 3 -10.25 -6.15 23.65
CA GLU A 3 -9.79 -4.76 23.53
C GLU A 3 -8.37 -4.66 24.10
N ARG A 4 -7.39 -4.47 23.22
CA ARG A 4 -6.01 -4.14 23.63
C ARG A 4 -5.93 -2.64 23.83
N THR A 5 -5.88 -2.20 25.08
CA THR A 5 -5.55 -0.82 25.42
C THR A 5 -4.03 -0.65 25.34
N PHE A 6 -3.56 0.20 24.44
CA PHE A 6 -2.13 0.56 24.34
C PHE A 6 -1.89 1.89 25.05
N SER A 7 -0.76 2.01 25.75
CA SER A 7 -0.25 3.29 26.25
C SER A 7 0.77 3.82 25.25
N SER A 8 0.61 5.06 24.80
CA SER A 8 1.64 5.73 24.00
C SER A 8 2.79 6.12 24.92
N CYS A 9 3.98 5.61 24.65
CA CYS A 9 5.20 5.95 25.39
C CYS A 9 6.27 6.39 24.40
N ASP A 10 6.91 7.51 24.69
CA ASP A 10 8.04 7.99 23.90
C ASP A 10 9.29 7.26 24.38
N GLN A 11 9.94 6.54 23.47
CA GLN A 11 11.20 5.87 23.72
C GLN A 11 12.29 6.49 22.84
N VAL A 12 13.35 6.99 23.47
CA VAL A 12 14.52 7.49 22.77
C VAL A 12 15.49 6.33 22.56
N LEU A 13 15.83 6.06 21.30
CA LEU A 13 16.79 5.03 20.91
C LEU A 13 18.02 5.70 20.30
N THR A 14 19.19 5.21 20.67
CA THR A 14 20.50 5.66 20.21
C THR A 14 21.29 4.50 19.63
N ALA A 15 22.42 4.78 19.00
CA ALA A 15 23.27 3.73 18.41
C ALA A 15 23.78 2.71 19.46
N VAL A 16 23.86 3.08 20.74
CA VAL A 16 24.33 2.17 21.80
C VAL A 16 23.26 1.19 22.29
N ASP A 17 21.98 1.46 22.03
CA ASP A 17 20.86 0.61 22.46
C ASP A 17 20.71 -0.64 21.59
N GLY A 18 21.37 -0.66 20.41
CA GLY A 18 21.31 -1.76 19.46
C GLY A 18 19.98 -1.84 18.70
N PRO A 19 19.70 -2.97 18.02
CA PRO A 19 18.46 -3.17 17.28
C PRO A 19 17.24 -3.21 18.19
N HIS A 20 16.20 -2.45 17.84
CA HIS A 20 14.91 -2.47 18.54
C HIS A 20 13.88 -3.27 17.74
N GLU A 21 13.28 -4.29 18.36
CA GLU A 21 12.25 -5.12 17.75
C GLU A 21 10.86 -4.58 18.10
N ILE A 22 10.05 -4.32 17.06
CA ILE A 22 8.66 -3.91 17.22
C ILE A 22 7.78 -5.14 17.02
N PRO A 23 7.01 -5.56 18.03
CA PRO A 23 6.16 -6.73 17.91
C PRO A 23 5.00 -6.50 16.95
N PRO A 24 4.47 -7.57 16.34
CA PRO A 24 3.31 -7.49 15.46
C PRO A 24 2.12 -6.79 16.12
N TRP A 25 1.45 -5.94 15.36
CA TRP A 25 0.25 -5.19 15.77
C TRP A 25 0.45 -4.16 16.89
N LEU A 26 1.70 -3.81 17.20
CA LEU A 26 1.99 -2.68 18.09
C LEU A 26 1.94 -1.37 17.28
N PRO A 27 1.05 -0.42 17.61
CA PRO A 27 1.08 0.90 16.99
C PRO A 27 2.40 1.59 17.29
N HIS A 28 3.08 2.11 16.27
CA HIS A 28 4.36 2.78 16.40
C HIS A 28 4.45 3.95 15.41
N THR A 29 5.26 4.94 15.77
CA THR A 29 5.63 6.05 14.88
C THR A 29 7.09 6.36 15.13
N PHE A 30 7.86 6.57 14.08
CA PHE A 30 9.26 6.94 14.18
C PHE A 30 9.39 8.44 13.97
N TRP A 31 10.15 9.11 14.84
CA TRP A 31 10.49 10.52 14.65
C TRP A 31 11.89 10.81 15.21
N PRO A 32 12.65 11.74 14.61
CA PRO A 32 13.90 12.21 15.18
C PRO A 32 13.68 12.79 16.57
N ALA A 33 14.56 12.46 17.52
CA ALA A 33 14.47 13.00 18.87
C ALA A 33 14.60 14.54 18.81
N PRO A 34 13.63 15.33 19.34
CA PRO A 34 13.67 16.79 19.24
C PRO A 34 14.90 17.43 19.88
N SER A 35 15.52 16.73 20.84
CA SER A 35 16.73 17.16 21.54
C SER A 35 18.04 16.70 20.86
N SER A 36 17.97 15.99 19.72
CA SER A 36 19.16 15.54 19.01
C SER A 36 19.94 16.73 18.45
N THR A 37 21.25 16.76 18.70
CA THR A 37 22.18 17.73 18.10
C THR A 37 22.82 17.22 16.81
N GLU A 38 22.50 15.98 16.43
CA GLU A 38 23.06 15.28 15.27
C GLU A 38 21.95 14.77 14.35
N ASP A 39 22.31 14.49 13.10
CA ASP A 39 21.40 13.92 12.10
C ASP A 39 20.94 12.53 12.55
N THR A 40 19.64 12.26 12.42
CA THR A 40 19.05 10.96 12.77
C THR A 40 18.94 10.07 11.53
N VAL A 41 19.55 8.88 11.58
CA VAL A 41 19.44 7.85 10.53
C VAL A 41 18.67 6.64 11.07
N PHE A 42 17.59 6.26 10.38
CA PHE A 42 16.82 5.05 10.68
C PHE A 42 17.21 3.92 9.73
N LEU A 43 17.64 2.78 10.28
CA LEU A 43 17.80 1.52 9.54
C LEU A 43 16.65 0.59 9.92
N LEU A 44 15.67 0.46 9.03
CA LEU A 44 14.48 -0.35 9.28
C LEU A 44 14.55 -1.64 8.47
N TRP A 45 14.33 -2.77 9.14
CA TRP A 45 14.19 -4.07 8.50
C TRP A 45 12.83 -4.68 8.84
N ALA A 46 12.06 -5.05 7.83
CA ALA A 46 10.83 -5.80 7.98
C ALA A 46 10.97 -7.15 7.28
N HIS A 47 10.69 -8.25 8.00
CA HIS A 47 10.56 -9.60 7.42
C HIS A 47 9.08 -9.96 7.40
N PRO A 48 8.34 -9.60 6.34
CA PRO A 48 6.95 -9.98 6.28
C PRO A 48 6.87 -11.44 5.79
N ASP A 49 6.74 -12.38 6.73
CA ASP A 49 6.52 -13.79 6.40
C ASP A 49 5.07 -14.02 5.98
N ASN A 50 4.85 -14.86 4.95
CA ASN A 50 3.51 -15.29 4.49
C ASN A 50 2.54 -14.15 4.15
N VAL A 51 2.98 -13.11 3.45
CA VAL A 51 2.05 -12.09 2.93
C VAL A 51 1.30 -12.68 1.74
N HIS A 52 0.05 -13.10 1.96
CA HIS A 52 -0.84 -13.59 0.90
C HIS A 52 -1.08 -12.58 -0.24
N GLN A 53 -0.75 -11.30 -0.02
CA GLN A 53 -0.91 -10.18 -0.97
C GLN A 53 0.20 -9.14 -0.75
N ALA A 54 1.46 -9.52 -0.95
CA ALA A 54 2.58 -8.59 -0.78
C ALA A 54 2.41 -7.37 -1.68
N MET A 55 2.45 -6.18 -1.09
CA MET A 55 2.63 -4.92 -1.81
C MET A 55 4.09 -4.83 -2.26
N ASP A 56 4.42 -5.60 -3.29
CA ASP A 56 5.76 -5.72 -3.82
C ASP A 56 6.13 -4.56 -4.76
N ARG A 57 7.36 -4.59 -5.26
CA ARG A 57 7.85 -3.62 -6.24
C ARG A 57 6.94 -3.53 -7.47
N ILE A 58 6.39 -4.67 -7.94
CA ILE A 58 5.58 -4.73 -9.16
C ILE A 58 4.26 -3.99 -8.94
N PHE A 59 3.63 -4.20 -7.79
CA PHE A 59 2.44 -3.48 -7.36
C PHE A 59 2.68 -1.96 -7.33
N PHE A 60 3.72 -1.50 -6.62
CA PHE A 60 4.00 -0.07 -6.51
C PHE A 60 4.35 0.56 -7.85
N THR A 61 5.11 -0.15 -8.69
CA THR A 61 5.48 0.32 -10.03
C THR A 61 4.23 0.51 -10.90
N ASN A 62 3.33 -0.48 -10.92
CA ASN A 62 2.06 -0.39 -11.64
C ASN A 62 1.19 0.76 -11.13
N LEU A 63 1.06 0.90 -9.80
CA LEU A 63 0.24 1.94 -9.18
C LEU A 63 0.76 3.34 -9.52
N LEU A 64 2.05 3.57 -9.31
CA LEU A 64 2.66 4.90 -9.48
C LEU A 64 2.73 5.30 -10.95
N LEU A 65 3.10 4.39 -11.85
CA LEU A 65 3.13 4.70 -13.29
C LEU A 65 1.73 4.94 -13.85
N TYR A 66 0.73 4.18 -13.39
CA TYR A 66 -0.66 4.42 -13.79
C TYR A 66 -1.17 5.78 -13.33
N PHE A 67 -0.90 6.15 -12.07
CA PHE A 67 -1.26 7.46 -11.55
C PHE A 67 -0.52 8.60 -12.26
N SER A 68 0.76 8.40 -12.61
CA SER A 68 1.51 9.35 -13.43
C SER A 68 0.85 9.54 -14.80
N ASP A 69 0.49 8.45 -15.49
CA ASP A 69 -0.16 8.51 -16.80
C ASP A 69 -1.56 9.16 -16.73
N ILE A 70 -2.31 8.97 -15.65
CA ILE A 70 -3.57 9.68 -15.40
C ILE A 70 -3.32 11.17 -15.19
N HIS A 71 -2.35 11.52 -14.35
CA HIS A 71 -2.01 12.91 -14.04
C HIS A 71 -1.55 13.67 -15.29
N GLU A 72 -0.73 13.02 -16.12
CA GLU A 72 -0.26 13.54 -17.40
C GLU A 72 -1.32 13.47 -18.52
N LYS A 73 -2.54 13.01 -18.20
CA LYS A 73 -3.68 12.86 -19.14
C LYS A 73 -3.39 11.95 -20.33
N ARG A 74 -2.44 11.04 -20.21
CA ARG A 74 -2.14 10.00 -21.22
C ARG A 74 -3.18 8.89 -21.20
N VAL A 75 -3.77 8.63 -20.03
CA VAL A 75 -4.83 7.63 -19.83
C VAL A 75 -5.95 8.25 -19.00
N SER A 76 -7.20 7.87 -19.27
CA SER A 76 -8.34 8.28 -18.44
C SER A 76 -8.36 7.52 -17.12
N LEU A 77 -8.79 8.18 -16.05
CA LEU A 77 -9.00 7.54 -14.76
C LEU A 77 -10.09 6.47 -14.89
N ASN A 78 -9.74 5.21 -14.62
CA ASN A 78 -10.67 4.09 -14.60
C ASN A 78 -10.91 3.62 -13.15
N PRO A 79 -12.07 3.92 -12.55
CA PRO A 79 -12.41 3.53 -11.19
C PRO A 79 -12.32 2.01 -10.94
N PHE A 80 -12.66 1.19 -11.94
CA PHE A 80 -12.64 -0.27 -11.82
C PHE A 80 -11.21 -0.82 -11.76
N GLN A 81 -10.30 -0.27 -12.58
CA GLN A 81 -8.89 -0.63 -12.54
C GLN A 81 -8.27 -0.27 -11.18
N ILE A 82 -8.54 0.94 -10.69
CA ILE A 82 -8.04 1.40 -9.38
C ILE A 82 -8.55 0.49 -8.25
N MET A 83 -9.86 0.22 -8.23
CA MET A 83 -10.47 -0.63 -7.20
C MET A 83 -9.98 -2.08 -7.28
N LEU A 84 -9.74 -2.60 -8.49
CA LEU A 84 -9.15 -3.92 -8.69
C LEU A 84 -7.72 -4.00 -8.11
N MET A 85 -6.88 -3.00 -8.37
CA MET A 85 -5.53 -2.91 -7.81
C MET A 85 -5.55 -2.80 -6.28
N GLN A 86 -6.44 -1.98 -5.73
CA GLN A 86 -6.60 -1.74 -4.29
C GLN A 86 -7.12 -2.97 -3.55
N HIS A 87 -8.21 -3.57 -4.04
CA HIS A 87 -8.81 -4.75 -3.44
C HIS A 87 -7.84 -5.95 -3.46
N ASN A 88 -7.02 -6.10 -4.51
CA ASN A 88 -6.06 -7.20 -4.60
C ASN A 88 -4.87 -7.07 -3.65
N SER A 89 -4.54 -5.86 -3.21
CA SER A 89 -3.41 -5.56 -2.33
C SER A 89 -3.85 -5.24 -0.90
N SER A 90 -5.15 -5.30 -0.61
CA SER A 90 -5.73 -4.78 0.64
C SER A 90 -5.30 -3.35 0.97
N THR A 91 -5.04 -2.54 -0.06
CA THR A 91 -4.62 -1.14 0.09
C THR A 91 -5.80 -0.18 0.03
N THR A 92 -5.69 0.94 0.72
CA THR A 92 -6.60 2.07 0.59
C THR A 92 -5.83 3.22 -0.03
N SER A 93 -5.96 3.46 -1.35
CA SER A 93 -5.46 4.73 -1.92
C SER A 93 -6.55 5.79 -1.85
N VAL A 94 -6.11 7.02 -1.56
CA VAL A 94 -6.95 8.21 -1.51
C VAL A 94 -7.59 8.46 -2.87
N TRP A 95 -8.92 8.54 -2.92
CA TRP A 95 -9.66 8.63 -4.18
C TRP A 95 -9.99 10.07 -4.57
N PHE A 96 -10.52 10.86 -3.62
CA PHE A 96 -11.02 12.20 -3.90
C PHE A 96 -10.59 13.20 -2.84
N PRO A 97 -9.28 13.51 -2.71
CA PRO A 97 -8.77 14.31 -1.61
C PRO A 97 -9.41 15.71 -1.55
N THR A 98 -9.80 16.25 -2.71
CA THR A 98 -10.41 17.58 -2.88
C THR A 98 -11.92 17.62 -2.67
N VAL A 99 -12.60 16.48 -2.58
CA VAL A 99 -14.05 16.40 -2.47
C VAL A 99 -14.44 16.39 -0.99
N THR A 100 -14.38 17.57 -0.38
CA THR A 100 -14.55 17.76 1.08
C THR A 100 -15.95 17.43 1.58
N TRP A 101 -16.98 17.58 0.73
CA TRP A 101 -18.38 17.25 1.09
C TRP A 101 -18.63 15.75 1.28
N LEU A 102 -17.76 14.89 0.73
CA LEU A 102 -17.87 13.44 0.85
C LEU A 102 -17.43 12.94 2.24
N GLY A 103 -16.90 13.82 3.11
CA GLY A 103 -16.52 13.47 4.48
C GLY A 103 -15.42 12.39 4.51
N PRO A 104 -15.49 11.40 5.43
CA PRO A 104 -14.50 10.31 5.52
C PRO A 104 -14.40 9.44 4.26
N LEU A 105 -15.47 9.33 3.47
CA LEU A 105 -15.49 8.53 2.25
C LEU A 105 -14.52 9.05 1.17
N ARG A 106 -14.05 10.29 1.29
CA ARG A 106 -13.01 10.84 0.41
C ARG A 106 -11.64 10.18 0.61
N TRP A 107 -11.43 9.60 1.79
CA TRP A 107 -10.20 8.92 2.20
C TRP A 107 -10.35 7.40 2.26
N TRP A 108 -11.56 6.91 2.50
CA TRP A 108 -11.81 5.48 2.72
C TRP A 108 -13.04 4.98 1.98
N VAL A 109 -12.82 4.11 1.00
CA VAL A 109 -13.91 3.43 0.27
C VAL A 109 -14.25 2.14 1.02
N PRO A 110 -15.53 1.90 1.39
CA PRO A 110 -15.92 0.68 2.08
C PRO A 110 -15.50 -0.58 1.31
N TRP A 111 -15.00 -1.60 2.01
CA TRP A 111 -14.45 -2.80 1.39
C TRP A 111 -15.42 -3.49 0.41
N VAL A 112 -16.72 -3.51 0.73
CA VAL A 112 -17.76 -4.07 -0.15
C VAL A 112 -17.82 -3.35 -1.49
N VAL A 113 -17.65 -2.03 -1.50
CA VAL A 113 -17.63 -1.21 -2.73
C VAL A 113 -16.37 -1.52 -3.53
N GLN A 114 -15.21 -1.62 -2.87
CA GLN A 114 -13.96 -2.01 -3.52
C GLN A 114 -14.08 -3.39 -4.18
N ALA A 115 -14.59 -4.38 -3.44
CA ALA A 115 -14.79 -5.74 -3.92
C ALA A 115 -15.76 -5.80 -5.10
N SER A 116 -16.84 -5.03 -5.04
CA SER A 116 -17.84 -4.95 -6.13
C SER A 116 -17.22 -4.39 -7.41
N PHE A 117 -16.47 -3.29 -7.30
CA PHE A 117 -15.83 -2.67 -8.47
C PHE A 117 -14.70 -3.54 -9.01
N ALA A 118 -13.94 -4.20 -8.13
CA ALA A 118 -12.93 -5.17 -8.52
C ALA A 118 -13.54 -6.37 -9.26
N ALA A 119 -14.69 -6.88 -8.81
CA ALA A 119 -15.40 -7.95 -9.49
C ALA A 119 -15.85 -7.53 -10.90
N VAL A 120 -16.42 -6.33 -11.04
CA VAL A 120 -16.79 -5.77 -12.35
C VAL A 120 -15.56 -5.60 -13.24
N GLY A 121 -14.45 -5.09 -12.72
CA GLY A 121 -13.19 -4.96 -13.46
C GLY A 121 -12.67 -6.31 -13.96
N ARG A 122 -12.70 -7.35 -13.11
CA ARG A 122 -12.33 -8.72 -13.52
C ARG A 122 -13.24 -9.26 -14.61
N LEU A 123 -14.56 -9.06 -14.49
CA LEU A 123 -15.52 -9.48 -15.51
C LEU A 123 -15.31 -8.73 -16.84
N ALA A 124 -14.82 -7.50 -16.79
CA ALA A 124 -14.44 -6.71 -17.96
C ALA A 124 -13.05 -7.08 -18.53
N GLY A 125 -12.39 -8.13 -18.01
CA GLY A 125 -11.08 -8.59 -18.48
C GLY A 125 -9.88 -7.81 -17.94
N MET A 126 -10.08 -6.94 -16.95
CA MET A 126 -8.99 -6.20 -16.32
C MET A 126 -8.19 -7.08 -15.38
N ALA A 127 -6.90 -6.80 -15.25
CA ALA A 127 -5.99 -7.46 -14.32
C ALA A 127 -5.45 -6.46 -13.29
N PRO A 128 -5.21 -6.90 -12.04
CA PRO A 128 -4.63 -6.03 -10.99
C PRO A 128 -3.20 -5.60 -11.31
N VAL A 129 -2.50 -6.33 -12.17
CA VAL A 129 -1.19 -5.95 -12.71
C VAL A 129 -1.35 -5.75 -14.21
N MET A 130 -0.83 -4.64 -14.73
CA MET A 130 -0.91 -4.28 -16.15
C MET A 130 0.43 -4.57 -16.82
N GLU A 131 0.39 -5.32 -17.93
CA GLU A 131 1.57 -5.69 -18.70
C GLU A 131 2.40 -4.48 -19.12
N LYS A 132 1.72 -3.39 -19.54
CA LYS A 132 2.35 -2.14 -19.98
C LYS A 132 3.34 -1.55 -18.95
N TYR A 133 3.08 -1.73 -17.66
CA TYR A 133 3.89 -1.14 -16.58
C TYR A 133 4.77 -2.17 -15.86
N THR A 134 4.82 -3.39 -16.38
CA THR A 134 5.56 -4.50 -15.80
C THR A 134 6.71 -4.86 -16.74
N SER A 135 7.88 -5.21 -16.19
CA SER A 135 8.98 -5.69 -17.03
C SER A 135 8.60 -7.03 -17.68
N LYS A 136 9.20 -7.37 -18.83
CA LYS A 136 8.88 -8.63 -19.53
C LYS A 136 9.19 -9.84 -18.66
N GLU A 137 10.32 -9.81 -17.95
CA GLU A 137 10.76 -10.87 -17.04
C GLU A 137 9.75 -11.06 -15.89
N ASP A 138 9.36 -9.96 -15.23
CA ASP A 138 8.37 -10.00 -14.13
C ASP A 138 6.99 -10.47 -14.62
N TRP A 139 6.60 -10.08 -15.83
CA TRP A 139 5.32 -10.48 -16.42
C TRP A 139 5.26 -11.97 -16.73
N GLU A 140 6.34 -12.53 -17.26
CA GLU A 140 6.47 -13.97 -17.50
C GLU A 140 6.42 -14.76 -16.18
N MET A 141 7.09 -14.26 -15.13
CA MET A 141 7.00 -14.86 -13.80
C MET A 141 5.56 -14.88 -13.27
N ILE A 142 4.83 -13.77 -13.38
CA ILE A 142 3.43 -13.68 -12.94
C ILE A 142 2.53 -14.63 -13.73
N ARG A 143 2.73 -14.74 -15.04
CA ARG A 143 1.94 -15.65 -15.89
C ARG A 143 2.19 -17.10 -15.48
N ASN A 144 3.46 -17.49 -15.36
CA ASN A 144 3.84 -18.85 -15.00
C ASN A 144 3.35 -19.24 -13.59
N ALA A 145 3.30 -18.28 -12.65
CA ALA A 145 2.76 -18.49 -11.31
C ALA A 145 1.22 -18.66 -11.26
N LYS A 146 0.48 -18.28 -12.31
CA LYS A 146 -0.98 -18.49 -12.41
C LYS A 146 -1.36 -19.83 -13.05
N ASP A 147 -0.46 -20.41 -13.84
CA ASP A 147 -0.70 -21.64 -14.61
C ASP A 147 -0.25 -22.92 -13.87
N GLY A 148 0.38 -22.79 -12.70
CA GLY A 148 0.78 -23.89 -11.80
C GLY A 148 -0.08 -23.96 -10.56
#